data_AF-A0A7X9DUR9-F1
#
_entry.id   AF-A0A7X9DUR9-F1
#
_cell.length_a   1.000
_cell.length_b   1.000
_cell.length_c   1.000
_cell.angle_alpha   90.00
_cell.angle_beta   90.00
_cell.angle_gamma   90.00
#
_symmetry.space_group_name_H-M   'P 1'
#
loop_
_entity.id
_entity.type
_entity.pdbx_description
1 polymer ?
#
loop_
_entity_poly.entity_id
_entity_poly.type
_entity_poly.pdbx_seq_one_letter_code
_entity_poly.pdbx_strand_id
1 'polypeptide(L)'
;MFCNDGICEEQPDAGPECKSDTDCPAGKHCDILAGKCVANPDGGEEPADGGDAGTDGGQDAGGDTECAVEQVRDCGLTKVGECEIGVERCVDGRWSGVCEGAVYPEDEKCDGKDNDCDGETPADELDQDGDGVSPCQGDCDDSDLEVHPGASEITCNGKDDDCERSTPDGPDLDGDGYSSCGGDCDDNNPEVHPNAIEVSCNQLDDDCDPRTTDNPDQDGDGVTLCAGDCDDNDPERFPGNTEFSCDGKDNDCLTDTRDDPDPTDADGDGYTRGCGGDCDDLNRDVNPGASEIQCNGIDDDCRSATPDDPDGRDQDNDGFTVGCGRDCNDQNPAINPSRQEITCNGWNDDCNDQTPDDPPDGDGDSYTICGGDCDDANSAVNPGATEVPCNGRDDDCNTNTPEGPDLDHDGASSCGGDCNDNDPEVFPGHPEVCDGKDNNCDNQYLPGEVDGDNDGYMVCNGDCDDTDPNIHPTASERCNGLDDNCDNNVPANEADNDNDGYRLCNGDCRDNDPQIFPGAAERCNGLDDDCDLVVPAN
;
A
#
# COMPACT_ATOMS: atom_id res chain seq x y z
N MET A 1 -19.42 -53.09 -21.91
CA MET A 1 -18.67 -52.99 -20.64
C MET A 1 -19.59 -52.33 -19.64
N PHE A 2 -19.93 -53.00 -18.53
CA PHE A 2 -20.68 -52.37 -17.45
C PHE A 2 -19.70 -51.99 -16.34
N CYS A 3 -19.63 -50.70 -16.03
CA CYS A 3 -18.91 -50.18 -14.89
C CYS A 3 -19.92 -49.81 -13.80
N ASN A 4 -19.71 -50.27 -12.58
CA ASN A 4 -20.31 -49.65 -11.40
C ASN A 4 -19.30 -49.70 -10.25
N ASP A 5 -19.15 -48.58 -9.54
CA ASP A 5 -18.25 -48.39 -8.39
C ASP A 5 -16.75 -48.69 -8.63
N GLY A 6 -16.21 -48.20 -9.75
CA GLY A 6 -14.80 -47.81 -9.83
C GLY A 6 -13.73 -48.91 -9.82
N ILE A 7 -14.10 -50.18 -10.01
CA ILE A 7 -13.14 -51.27 -10.24
C ILE A 7 -13.50 -52.01 -11.52
N CYS A 8 -12.62 -51.93 -12.53
CA CYS A 8 -12.71 -52.71 -13.76
C CYS A 8 -11.88 -53.99 -13.60
N GLU A 9 -12.53 -55.15 -13.53
CA GLU A 9 -11.85 -56.45 -13.62
C GLU A 9 -12.08 -57.07 -15.00
N GLU A 10 -11.00 -57.50 -15.66
CA GLU A 10 -11.05 -58.31 -16.88
C GLU A 10 -11.68 -59.68 -16.57
N GLN A 11 -12.76 -60.04 -17.27
CA GLN A 11 -13.26 -61.41 -17.22
C GLN A 11 -12.30 -62.35 -17.97
N PRO A 12 -11.89 -63.49 -17.36
CA PRO A 12 -11.07 -64.49 -18.03
C PRO A 12 -11.92 -65.39 -18.94
N ASP A 13 -11.39 -65.62 -20.15
CA ASP A 13 -11.65 -66.74 -21.05
C ASP A 13 -13.08 -66.94 -21.60
N ALA A 14 -13.47 -66.09 -22.55
CA ALA A 14 -14.42 -66.48 -23.59
C ALA A 14 -13.65 -67.13 -24.76
N GLY A 15 -14.01 -68.38 -25.09
CA GLY A 15 -13.34 -69.19 -26.12
C GLY A 15 -13.33 -68.58 -27.54
N PRO A 16 -12.63 -69.23 -28.49
CA PRO A 16 -12.44 -68.70 -29.85
C PRO A 16 -13.77 -68.42 -30.55
N GLU A 17 -13.80 -67.34 -31.34
CA GLU A 17 -14.93 -66.97 -32.17
C GLU A 17 -15.14 -68.00 -33.29
N CYS A 18 -16.40 -68.22 -33.66
CA CYS A 18 -16.81 -69.18 -34.68
C CYS A 18 -17.94 -68.61 -35.53
N LYS A 19 -18.05 -69.10 -36.78
CA LYS A 19 -19.21 -68.82 -37.65
C LYS A 19 -19.95 -70.11 -38.00
N SER A 20 -19.36 -71.26 -37.69
CA SER A 20 -19.90 -72.59 -37.92
C SER A 20 -19.24 -73.59 -36.96
N ASP A 21 -19.86 -74.76 -36.77
CA ASP A 21 -19.34 -75.79 -35.86
C ASP A 21 -17.96 -76.32 -36.23
N THR A 22 -17.60 -76.26 -37.51
CA THR A 22 -16.28 -76.70 -37.98
C THR A 22 -15.14 -75.80 -37.50
N ASP A 23 -15.45 -74.59 -37.03
CA ASP A 23 -14.47 -73.66 -36.46
C ASP A 23 -14.18 -73.96 -34.97
N CYS A 24 -14.95 -74.87 -34.36
CA CYS A 24 -14.86 -75.20 -32.94
C CYS A 24 -14.02 -76.46 -32.65
N PRO A 25 -13.25 -76.49 -31.54
CA PRO A 25 -12.55 -77.69 -31.09
C PRO A 25 -13.52 -78.85 -30.79
N ALA A 26 -13.06 -80.09 -30.96
CA ALA A 26 -13.87 -81.29 -30.73
C ALA A 26 -14.57 -81.28 -29.36
N GLY A 27 -15.89 -81.48 -29.36
CA GLY A 27 -16.76 -81.46 -28.17
C GLY A 27 -17.50 -80.13 -27.91
N LYS A 28 -17.42 -79.16 -28.85
CA LYS A 28 -18.11 -77.88 -28.81
C LYS A 28 -18.87 -77.60 -30.12
N HIS A 29 -19.93 -76.80 -30.06
CA HIS A 29 -20.73 -76.31 -31.20
C HIS A 29 -20.71 -74.77 -31.21
N CYS A 30 -20.91 -74.16 -32.38
CA CYS A 30 -20.92 -72.72 -32.54
C CYS A 30 -22.30 -72.14 -32.23
N ASP A 31 -22.41 -71.34 -31.18
CA ASP A 31 -23.62 -70.55 -30.98
C ASP A 31 -23.61 -69.38 -31.98
N ILE A 32 -24.45 -69.46 -33.01
CA ILE A 32 -24.44 -68.54 -34.16
C ILE A 32 -24.91 -67.14 -33.73
N LEU A 33 -25.71 -67.02 -32.66
CA LEU A 33 -26.15 -65.73 -32.10
C LEU A 33 -25.05 -65.09 -31.25
N ALA A 34 -24.26 -65.89 -30.53
CA ALA A 34 -23.16 -65.40 -29.70
C ALA A 34 -21.80 -65.34 -30.42
N GLY A 35 -21.67 -65.96 -31.59
CA GLY A 35 -20.44 -66.03 -32.39
C GLY A 35 -19.29 -66.79 -31.72
N LYS A 36 -19.58 -67.69 -30.76
CA LYS A 36 -18.57 -68.35 -29.92
C LYS A 36 -18.83 -69.84 -29.72
N CYS A 37 -17.74 -70.60 -29.56
CA CYS A 37 -17.79 -72.03 -29.33
C CYS A 37 -18.24 -72.37 -27.90
N VAL A 38 -19.44 -72.93 -27.77
CA VAL A 38 -20.04 -73.39 -26.50
C VAL A 38 -19.97 -74.92 -26.37
N ALA A 39 -20.04 -75.44 -25.15
CA ALA A 39 -20.01 -76.89 -24.93
C ALA A 39 -21.31 -77.55 -25.41
N ASN A 40 -21.23 -78.71 -26.07
CA ASN A 40 -22.43 -79.44 -26.50
C ASN A 40 -23.32 -79.81 -25.31
N PRO A 41 -24.63 -79.49 -25.31
CA PRO A 41 -25.52 -79.79 -24.20
C PRO A 41 -25.79 -81.28 -23.95
N ASP A 42 -25.60 -82.16 -24.93
CA ASP A 42 -26.00 -83.56 -24.82
C ASP A 42 -24.83 -84.54 -25.01
N GLY A 43 -24.24 -84.96 -23.89
CA GLY A 43 -23.60 -86.25 -23.77
C GLY A 43 -24.66 -87.29 -23.37
N GLY A 44 -25.12 -88.08 -24.33
CA GLY A 44 -26.08 -89.16 -24.09
C GLY A 44 -26.09 -90.17 -25.22
N GLU A 45 -25.66 -91.40 -24.90
CA GLU A 45 -25.80 -92.58 -25.75
C GLU A 45 -27.29 -92.98 -25.89
N GLU A 46 -27.69 -93.35 -27.11
CA GLU A 46 -28.79 -94.22 -27.59
C GLU A 46 -29.93 -94.66 -26.62
N PRO A 47 -31.17 -94.80 -27.13
CA PRO A 47 -31.48 -96.01 -27.90
C PRO A 47 -32.45 -95.87 -29.07
N ALA A 48 -32.19 -96.65 -30.11
CA ALA A 48 -33.17 -97.03 -31.13
C ALA A 48 -34.15 -98.06 -30.56
N ASP A 49 -35.42 -97.67 -30.43
CA ASP A 49 -36.59 -98.55 -30.34
C ASP A 49 -37.05 -98.76 -31.80
N GLY A 50 -37.14 -99.95 -32.37
CA GLY A 50 -37.89 -101.09 -31.86
C GLY A 50 -39.16 -101.25 -32.68
N GLY A 51 -39.01 -101.51 -33.98
CA GLY A 51 -40.12 -101.94 -34.84
C GLY A 51 -40.52 -103.37 -34.50
N ASP A 52 -41.60 -103.52 -33.72
CA ASP A 52 -42.26 -104.79 -33.49
C ASP A 52 -43.38 -104.98 -34.53
N ALA A 53 -43.14 -105.85 -35.51
CA ALA A 53 -44.19 -106.46 -36.31
C ALA A 53 -44.38 -107.90 -35.81
N GLY A 54 -45.25 -108.02 -34.81
CA GLY A 54 -45.77 -109.27 -34.30
C GLY A 54 -46.61 -110.01 -35.35
N THR A 55 -46.46 -111.33 -35.32
CA THR A 55 -46.99 -112.33 -36.22
C THR A 55 -48.48 -112.64 -36.05
N ASP A 56 -49.22 -112.86 -37.14
CA ASP A 56 -50.13 -113.99 -37.27
C ASP A 56 -50.24 -114.50 -38.71
N GLY A 57 -50.24 -115.83 -38.84
CA GLY A 57 -50.52 -116.52 -40.09
C GLY A 57 -52.01 -116.84 -40.17
N GLY A 58 -52.60 -116.57 -41.32
CA GLY A 58 -53.94 -117.02 -41.67
C GLY A 58 -54.16 -116.92 -43.18
N GLN A 59 -54.37 -118.06 -43.81
CA GLN A 59 -54.39 -118.27 -45.26
C GLN A 59 -55.79 -118.03 -45.89
N ASP A 60 -55.76 -117.84 -47.22
CA ASP A 60 -56.82 -118.08 -48.23
C ASP A 60 -58.00 -117.08 -48.30
N ALA A 61 -58.45 -116.55 -49.45
CA ALA A 61 -58.26 -116.82 -50.89
C ALA A 61 -58.62 -115.50 -51.65
N GLY A 62 -58.04 -115.06 -52.77
CA GLY A 62 -57.90 -115.69 -54.09
C GLY A 62 -58.83 -115.00 -55.12
N GLY A 63 -58.26 -114.32 -56.15
CA GLY A 63 -58.97 -113.98 -57.41
C GLY A 63 -58.83 -112.53 -57.92
N ASP A 64 -58.77 -112.39 -59.25
CA ASP A 64 -59.07 -111.18 -60.04
C ASP A 64 -57.95 -110.20 -60.45
N THR A 65 -56.83 -110.71 -60.99
CA THR A 65 -56.21 -110.04 -62.17
C THR A 65 -56.99 -110.30 -63.47
N GLU A 66 -58.05 -111.11 -63.35
CA GLU A 66 -59.06 -111.34 -64.37
C GLU A 66 -60.36 -110.67 -63.92
N CYS A 67 -60.96 -109.84 -64.76
CA CYS A 67 -62.27 -109.25 -64.51
C CYS A 67 -63.22 -109.65 -65.63
N ALA A 68 -64.53 -109.67 -65.38
CA ALA A 68 -65.48 -109.97 -66.45
C ALA A 68 -65.62 -108.75 -67.37
N VAL A 69 -65.67 -108.99 -68.69
CA VAL A 69 -65.85 -107.95 -69.71
C VAL A 69 -67.09 -107.11 -69.35
N GLU A 70 -66.94 -105.78 -69.32
CA GLU A 70 -67.92 -104.77 -68.87
C GLU A 70 -68.09 -104.58 -67.34
N GLN A 71 -67.28 -105.23 -66.50
CA GLN A 71 -67.22 -104.86 -65.08
C GLN A 71 -66.52 -103.51 -64.84
N VAL A 72 -66.94 -102.81 -63.79
CA VAL A 72 -66.34 -101.57 -63.31
C VAL A 72 -65.98 -101.70 -61.84
N ARG A 73 -64.92 -101.01 -61.42
CA ARG A 73 -64.54 -100.85 -60.01
C ARG A 73 -64.12 -99.41 -59.72
N ASP A 74 -64.26 -99.02 -58.46
CA ASP A 74 -63.76 -97.74 -57.97
C ASP A 74 -62.23 -97.77 -57.91
N CYS A 75 -61.60 -96.64 -58.24
CA CYS A 75 -60.16 -96.44 -58.21
C CYS A 75 -59.83 -94.99 -57.81
N GLY A 76 -58.63 -94.75 -57.28
CA GLY A 76 -58.27 -93.47 -56.67
C GLY A 76 -57.87 -93.67 -55.20
N LEU A 77 -57.33 -92.62 -54.57
CA LEU A 77 -56.78 -92.71 -53.21
C LEU A 77 -57.80 -92.31 -52.14
N THR A 78 -58.41 -91.12 -52.28
CA THR A 78 -59.28 -90.54 -51.26
C THR A 78 -60.38 -89.67 -51.89
N LYS A 79 -61.40 -89.32 -51.09
CA LYS A 79 -62.43 -88.30 -51.39
C LYS A 79 -62.36 -87.11 -50.41
N VAL A 80 -61.19 -86.94 -49.80
CA VAL A 80 -60.89 -85.84 -48.89
C VAL A 80 -60.35 -84.68 -49.74
N GLY A 81 -60.68 -83.45 -49.37
CA GLY A 81 -60.32 -82.26 -50.12
C GLY A 81 -60.87 -82.23 -51.55
N GLU A 82 -60.02 -81.81 -52.48
CA GLU A 82 -60.31 -81.74 -53.92
C GLU A 82 -60.11 -83.09 -54.64
N CYS A 83 -59.67 -84.14 -53.94
CA CYS A 83 -59.51 -85.46 -54.52
C CYS A 83 -60.83 -86.18 -54.81
N GLU A 84 -60.86 -86.92 -55.91
CA GLU A 84 -62.02 -87.68 -56.36
C GLU A 84 -61.66 -89.13 -56.67
N ILE A 85 -62.58 -90.04 -56.36
CA ILE A 85 -62.47 -91.46 -56.74
C ILE A 85 -63.11 -91.64 -58.12
N GLY A 86 -62.30 -92.13 -59.05
CA GLY A 86 -62.72 -92.44 -60.41
C GLY A 86 -63.21 -93.88 -60.56
N VAL A 87 -63.47 -94.26 -61.82
CA VAL A 87 -63.93 -95.59 -62.17
C VAL A 87 -62.98 -96.21 -63.20
N GLU A 88 -62.53 -97.43 -62.91
CA GLU A 88 -61.72 -98.23 -63.81
C GLU A 88 -62.59 -99.29 -64.47
N ARG A 89 -62.49 -99.40 -65.80
CA ARG A 89 -63.23 -100.41 -66.59
C ARG A 89 -62.37 -101.64 -66.86
N CYS A 90 -63.04 -102.79 -66.87
CA CYS A 90 -62.47 -104.03 -67.37
C CYS A 90 -62.52 -104.09 -68.90
N VAL A 91 -61.37 -104.28 -69.54
CA VAL A 91 -61.21 -104.43 -71.00
C VAL A 91 -60.44 -105.72 -71.28
N ASP A 92 -60.99 -106.58 -72.14
CA ASP A 92 -60.38 -107.86 -72.55
C ASP A 92 -59.92 -108.75 -71.38
N GLY A 93 -60.72 -108.76 -70.31
CA GLY A 93 -60.48 -109.58 -69.13
C GLY A 93 -59.46 -109.00 -68.14
N ARG A 94 -58.99 -107.76 -68.33
CA ARG A 94 -58.08 -107.07 -67.40
C ARG A 94 -58.52 -105.64 -67.11
N TRP A 95 -58.22 -105.17 -65.91
CA TRP A 95 -58.46 -103.78 -65.53
C TRP A 95 -57.59 -102.84 -66.36
N SER A 96 -58.16 -101.74 -66.87
CA SER A 96 -57.54 -100.88 -67.89
C SER A 96 -56.25 -100.16 -67.47
N GLY A 97 -55.98 -100.06 -66.17
CA GLY A 97 -54.93 -99.24 -65.57
C GLY A 97 -55.24 -97.74 -65.57
N VAL A 98 -56.35 -97.31 -66.18
CA VAL A 98 -56.76 -95.91 -66.28
C VAL A 98 -57.95 -95.68 -65.37
N CYS A 99 -57.76 -94.80 -64.39
CA CYS A 99 -58.83 -94.38 -63.50
C CYS A 99 -59.52 -93.13 -64.06
N GLU A 100 -60.60 -93.32 -64.81
CA GLU A 100 -61.32 -92.21 -65.40
C GLU A 100 -62.07 -91.43 -64.32
N GLY A 101 -61.79 -90.13 -64.21
CA GLY A 101 -62.47 -89.22 -63.28
C GLY A 101 -61.83 -89.10 -61.89
N ALA A 102 -60.68 -89.74 -61.64
CA ALA A 102 -59.96 -89.52 -60.38
C ALA A 102 -59.15 -88.22 -60.39
N VAL A 103 -59.16 -87.51 -59.25
CA VAL A 103 -58.25 -86.41 -58.94
C VAL A 103 -57.31 -86.90 -57.83
N TYR A 104 -56.01 -86.70 -58.01
CA TYR A 104 -54.96 -87.18 -57.10
C TYR A 104 -54.39 -86.02 -56.28
N PRO A 105 -53.85 -86.29 -55.08
CA PRO A 105 -53.14 -85.31 -54.27
C PRO A 105 -52.08 -84.54 -55.07
N GLU A 106 -52.10 -83.22 -54.94
CA GLU A 106 -51.04 -82.31 -55.41
C GLU A 106 -50.50 -81.51 -54.22
N ASP A 107 -49.33 -80.89 -54.34
CA ASP A 107 -48.85 -79.96 -53.30
C ASP A 107 -49.86 -78.81 -53.12
N GLU A 108 -49.99 -78.35 -51.87
CA GLU A 108 -50.92 -77.27 -51.55
C GLU A 108 -50.66 -76.01 -52.36
N LYS A 109 -51.76 -75.44 -52.85
CA LYS A 109 -51.78 -74.20 -53.60
C LYS A 109 -52.51 -73.20 -52.74
N CYS A 110 -52.00 -71.98 -52.69
CA CYS A 110 -52.60 -70.83 -52.03
C CYS A 110 -53.95 -70.41 -52.66
N ASP A 111 -54.94 -71.29 -52.60
CA ASP A 111 -56.30 -71.17 -53.12
C ASP A 111 -57.38 -71.55 -52.10
N GLY A 112 -56.98 -71.84 -50.85
CA GLY A 112 -57.86 -72.06 -49.70
C GLY A 112 -58.58 -73.41 -49.77
N LYS A 113 -57.98 -74.37 -50.46
CA LYS A 113 -58.52 -75.72 -50.67
C LYS A 113 -57.48 -76.76 -50.26
N ASP A 114 -57.98 -77.93 -49.88
CA ASP A 114 -57.17 -79.10 -49.53
C ASP A 114 -56.81 -79.85 -50.83
N ASN A 115 -55.69 -79.46 -51.44
CA ASN A 115 -55.19 -80.00 -52.70
C ASN A 115 -54.38 -81.30 -52.52
N ASP A 116 -53.78 -81.49 -51.34
CA ASP A 116 -53.01 -82.70 -51.01
C ASP A 116 -53.87 -83.81 -50.39
N CYS A 117 -55.11 -83.48 -50.07
CA CYS A 117 -56.18 -84.39 -49.67
C CYS A 117 -55.89 -85.12 -48.35
N ASP A 118 -55.14 -84.50 -47.46
CA ASP A 118 -54.86 -84.99 -46.11
C ASP A 118 -55.97 -84.63 -45.10
N GLY A 119 -56.85 -83.69 -45.47
CA GLY A 119 -58.02 -83.27 -44.70
C GLY A 119 -57.87 -81.93 -43.98
N GLU A 120 -56.73 -81.25 -44.11
CA GLU A 120 -56.46 -79.96 -43.50
C GLU A 120 -56.04 -78.95 -44.58
N THR A 121 -56.53 -77.71 -44.49
CA THR A 121 -55.96 -76.60 -45.27
C THR A 121 -54.85 -75.95 -44.45
N PRO A 122 -53.66 -75.68 -45.01
CA PRO A 122 -52.59 -75.01 -44.27
C PRO A 122 -53.03 -73.68 -43.67
N ALA A 123 -52.53 -73.37 -42.48
CA ALA A 123 -52.95 -72.16 -41.75
C ALA A 123 -52.56 -70.85 -42.45
N ASP A 124 -51.52 -70.86 -43.27
CA ASP A 124 -51.06 -69.74 -44.09
C ASP A 124 -51.94 -69.47 -45.33
N GLU A 125 -52.92 -70.34 -45.61
CA GLU A 125 -53.95 -70.11 -46.62
C GLU A 125 -55.25 -69.52 -46.05
N LEU A 126 -55.36 -69.43 -44.73
CA LEU A 126 -56.48 -68.80 -44.08
C LEU A 126 -56.19 -67.31 -43.92
N ASP A 127 -57.12 -66.49 -44.40
CA ASP A 127 -57.20 -65.06 -44.13
C ASP A 127 -57.92 -64.88 -42.78
N GLN A 128 -57.15 -64.58 -41.74
CA GLN A 128 -57.62 -64.56 -40.35
C GLN A 128 -58.26 -63.23 -39.95
N ASP A 129 -57.79 -62.10 -40.48
CA ASP A 129 -58.30 -60.77 -40.17
C ASP A 129 -59.38 -60.26 -41.14
N GLY A 130 -59.50 -60.91 -42.31
CA GLY A 130 -60.53 -60.68 -43.31
C GLY A 130 -60.25 -59.54 -44.28
N ASP A 131 -58.99 -59.13 -44.47
CA ASP A 131 -58.56 -58.11 -45.44
C ASP A 131 -58.61 -58.61 -46.91
N GLY A 132 -58.63 -59.92 -47.10
CA GLY A 132 -58.65 -60.61 -48.39
C GLY A 132 -57.27 -61.07 -48.89
N VAL A 133 -56.21 -60.99 -48.09
CA VAL A 133 -54.84 -61.43 -48.40
C VAL A 133 -54.33 -62.36 -47.29
N SER A 134 -54.13 -63.64 -47.59
CA SER A 134 -53.58 -64.57 -46.58
C SER A 134 -52.04 -64.50 -46.50
N PRO A 135 -51.40 -65.12 -45.50
CA PRO A 135 -49.93 -65.15 -45.39
C PRO A 135 -49.22 -65.70 -46.63
N CYS A 136 -49.76 -66.74 -47.27
CA CYS A 136 -49.20 -67.28 -48.52
C CYS A 136 -49.36 -66.33 -49.73
N GLN A 137 -50.22 -65.33 -49.63
CA GLN A 137 -50.41 -64.26 -50.63
C GLN A 137 -49.53 -63.03 -50.37
N GLY A 138 -48.77 -63.02 -49.27
CA GLY A 138 -47.78 -62.00 -48.95
C GLY A 138 -48.13 -61.10 -47.77
N ASP A 139 -49.20 -61.40 -47.04
CA ASP A 139 -49.52 -60.71 -45.79
C ASP A 139 -48.47 -61.00 -44.71
N CYS A 140 -47.96 -59.93 -44.10
CA CYS A 140 -46.92 -59.95 -43.09
C CYS A 140 -47.46 -59.92 -41.65
N ASP A 141 -48.74 -59.56 -41.44
CA ASP A 141 -49.44 -59.66 -40.16
C ASP A 141 -50.94 -59.98 -40.36
N ASP A 142 -51.24 -61.25 -40.64
CA ASP A 142 -52.59 -61.85 -40.81
C ASP A 142 -53.45 -61.81 -39.53
N SER A 143 -53.12 -60.96 -38.57
CA SER A 143 -53.97 -60.64 -37.44
C SER A 143 -54.47 -59.20 -37.45
N ASP A 144 -54.08 -58.40 -38.45
CA ASP A 144 -54.36 -56.98 -38.56
C ASP A 144 -54.81 -56.56 -39.97
N LEU A 145 -56.11 -56.29 -40.09
CA LEU A 145 -56.75 -55.87 -41.34
C LEU A 145 -56.20 -54.58 -42.00
N GLU A 146 -55.34 -53.82 -41.31
CA GLU A 146 -54.67 -52.62 -41.84
C GLU A 146 -53.26 -52.91 -42.35
N VAL A 147 -52.71 -54.10 -42.09
CA VAL A 147 -51.38 -54.55 -42.50
C VAL A 147 -51.52 -55.56 -43.62
N HIS A 148 -51.25 -55.14 -44.84
CA HIS A 148 -51.33 -56.04 -46.00
C HIS A 148 -50.63 -55.44 -47.23
N PRO A 149 -50.21 -56.27 -48.20
CA PRO A 149 -49.68 -55.80 -49.46
C PRO A 149 -50.58 -54.76 -50.14
N GLY A 150 -50.03 -53.57 -50.36
CA GLY A 150 -50.75 -52.45 -50.98
C GLY A 150 -51.63 -51.62 -50.04
N ALA A 151 -51.53 -51.81 -48.72
CA ALA A 151 -51.95 -50.82 -47.74
C ALA A 151 -51.13 -49.52 -47.91
N SER A 152 -51.47 -48.48 -47.15
CA SER A 152 -50.68 -47.25 -47.12
C SER A 152 -49.93 -47.16 -45.80
N GLU A 153 -48.62 -46.96 -45.87
CA GLU A 153 -47.78 -46.82 -44.68
C GLU A 153 -48.27 -45.68 -43.77
N ILE A 154 -48.55 -46.00 -42.52
CA ILE A 154 -48.92 -45.07 -41.46
C ILE A 154 -47.66 -44.78 -40.64
N THR A 155 -47.02 -43.66 -40.95
CA THR A 155 -45.77 -43.24 -40.30
C THR A 155 -45.89 -43.15 -38.77
N CYS A 156 -44.91 -43.72 -38.08
CA CYS A 156 -44.68 -43.86 -36.65
C CYS A 156 -45.68 -44.75 -35.89
N ASN A 157 -46.26 -45.78 -36.51
CA ASN A 157 -47.14 -46.73 -35.81
C ASN A 157 -46.44 -48.04 -35.36
N GLY A 158 -45.18 -48.24 -35.78
CA GLY A 158 -44.34 -49.39 -35.47
C GLY A 158 -44.60 -50.65 -36.31
N LYS A 159 -45.32 -50.53 -37.42
CA LYS A 159 -45.69 -51.63 -38.32
C LYS A 159 -45.24 -51.34 -39.74
N ASP A 160 -44.92 -52.40 -40.49
CA ASP A 160 -44.72 -52.35 -41.94
C ASP A 160 -46.11 -52.59 -42.56
N ASP A 161 -46.90 -51.52 -42.69
CA ASP A 161 -48.34 -51.63 -42.98
C ASP A 161 -48.57 -52.15 -44.41
N ASP A 162 -47.70 -51.77 -45.35
CA ASP A 162 -47.81 -52.21 -46.75
C ASP A 162 -47.02 -53.51 -47.07
N CYS A 163 -46.39 -54.11 -46.06
CA CYS A 163 -45.55 -55.30 -46.16
C CYS A 163 -44.39 -55.16 -47.17
N GLU A 164 -44.00 -53.94 -47.53
CA GLU A 164 -42.87 -53.65 -48.39
C GLU A 164 -41.68 -53.13 -47.57
N ARG A 165 -40.64 -53.94 -47.41
CA ARG A 165 -39.37 -53.54 -46.74
C ARG A 165 -38.70 -52.28 -47.30
N SER A 166 -39.11 -51.79 -48.47
CA SER A 166 -38.60 -50.55 -49.09
C SER A 166 -39.28 -49.28 -48.58
N THR A 167 -40.41 -49.40 -47.90
CA THR A 167 -41.22 -48.31 -47.32
C THR A 167 -41.29 -48.46 -45.81
N PRO A 168 -40.13 -48.48 -45.11
CA PRO A 168 -40.11 -48.70 -43.67
C PRO A 168 -40.82 -47.57 -42.92
N ASP A 169 -41.43 -47.93 -41.79
CA ASP A 169 -42.02 -46.99 -40.85
C ASP A 169 -40.99 -45.95 -40.34
N GLY A 170 -41.13 -44.71 -40.82
CA GLY A 170 -40.27 -43.58 -40.43
C GLY A 170 -38.81 -43.71 -40.89
N PRO A 171 -38.51 -43.54 -42.20
CA PRO A 171 -37.14 -43.57 -42.69
C PRO A 171 -36.33 -42.40 -42.12
N ASP A 172 -35.08 -42.66 -41.76
CA ASP A 172 -34.06 -41.64 -41.48
C ASP A 172 -33.57 -41.07 -42.83
N LEU A 173 -33.96 -39.84 -43.15
CA LEU A 173 -33.75 -39.25 -44.48
C LEU A 173 -32.37 -38.59 -44.65
N ASP A 174 -31.74 -38.14 -43.56
CA ASP A 174 -30.42 -37.49 -43.60
C ASP A 174 -29.26 -38.37 -43.13
N GLY A 175 -29.55 -39.50 -42.49
CA GLY A 175 -28.63 -40.56 -42.14
C GLY A 175 -27.89 -40.35 -40.83
N ASP A 176 -28.42 -39.55 -39.91
CA ASP A 176 -27.80 -39.28 -38.59
C ASP A 176 -28.12 -40.35 -37.52
N GLY A 177 -29.03 -41.27 -37.83
CA GLY A 177 -29.48 -42.35 -36.95
C GLY A 177 -30.74 -42.06 -36.15
N TYR A 178 -31.36 -40.89 -36.33
CA TYR A 178 -32.65 -40.48 -35.78
C TYR A 178 -33.61 -40.27 -36.93
N SER A 179 -34.76 -40.96 -36.93
CA SER A 179 -35.83 -40.58 -37.82
C SER A 179 -36.76 -39.58 -37.17
N SER A 180 -37.67 -38.99 -37.96
CA SER A 180 -38.81 -38.22 -37.43
C SER A 180 -39.60 -38.96 -36.34
N CYS A 181 -39.69 -40.30 -36.41
CA CYS A 181 -40.28 -41.14 -35.36
C CYS A 181 -39.33 -41.37 -34.16
N GLY A 182 -38.02 -41.31 -34.40
CA GLY A 182 -36.94 -41.35 -33.40
C GLY A 182 -36.78 -40.06 -32.59
N GLY A 183 -37.59 -39.04 -32.87
CA GLY A 183 -37.59 -37.76 -32.16
C GLY A 183 -36.85 -36.64 -32.89
N ASP A 184 -36.42 -36.86 -34.13
CA ASP A 184 -35.82 -35.82 -34.96
C ASP A 184 -36.87 -34.76 -35.36
N CYS A 185 -36.55 -33.50 -35.05
CA CYS A 185 -37.37 -32.34 -35.34
C CYS A 185 -37.09 -31.72 -36.73
N ASP A 186 -35.99 -32.08 -37.39
CA ASP A 186 -35.71 -31.81 -38.81
C ASP A 186 -34.94 -32.96 -39.47
N ASP A 187 -35.68 -34.03 -39.79
CA ASP A 187 -35.25 -35.27 -40.48
C ASP A 187 -34.52 -35.06 -41.84
N ASN A 188 -34.36 -33.82 -42.30
CA ASN A 188 -33.58 -33.50 -43.51
C ASN A 188 -32.23 -32.85 -43.20
N ASN A 189 -31.88 -32.66 -41.92
CA ASN A 189 -30.69 -31.99 -41.47
C ASN A 189 -29.94 -32.81 -40.40
N PRO A 190 -28.83 -33.46 -40.75
CA PRO A 190 -28.14 -34.41 -39.88
C PRO A 190 -27.37 -33.75 -38.71
N GLU A 191 -27.49 -32.42 -38.57
CA GLU A 191 -26.97 -31.65 -37.43
C GLU A 191 -28.07 -31.37 -36.38
N VAL A 192 -29.33 -31.67 -36.68
CA VAL A 192 -30.50 -31.45 -35.83
C VAL A 192 -31.05 -32.81 -35.41
N HIS A 193 -30.91 -33.18 -34.13
CA HIS A 193 -31.43 -34.42 -33.60
C HIS A 193 -31.39 -34.43 -32.06
N PRO A 194 -32.16 -35.30 -31.36
CA PRO A 194 -32.27 -35.32 -29.89
C PRO A 194 -30.98 -35.43 -29.06
N ASN A 195 -29.87 -35.76 -29.72
CA ASN A 195 -28.55 -35.94 -29.11
C ASN A 195 -27.50 -34.97 -29.67
N ALA A 196 -27.91 -34.03 -30.51
CA ALA A 196 -27.04 -32.97 -30.96
C ALA A 196 -26.71 -32.07 -29.75
N ILE A 197 -25.69 -31.24 -29.93
CA ILE A 197 -25.36 -30.21 -28.95
C ILE A 197 -25.98 -28.93 -29.48
N GLU A 198 -26.78 -28.24 -28.68
CA GLU A 198 -27.35 -26.94 -29.03
C GLU A 198 -26.24 -25.94 -29.42
N VAL A 199 -26.29 -25.48 -30.67
CA VAL A 199 -25.35 -24.51 -31.22
C VAL A 199 -26.00 -23.14 -31.22
N SER A 200 -25.69 -22.35 -30.19
CA SER A 200 -26.26 -21.00 -30.07
C SER A 200 -26.01 -20.13 -31.30
N CYS A 201 -27.03 -19.34 -31.65
CA CYS A 201 -27.09 -18.36 -32.73
C CYS A 201 -27.26 -18.91 -34.16
N ASN A 202 -27.70 -20.16 -34.33
CA ASN A 202 -27.96 -20.71 -35.66
C ASN A 202 -29.47 -20.73 -36.04
N GLN A 203 -30.36 -20.35 -35.12
CA GLN A 203 -31.82 -20.35 -35.24
C GLN A 203 -32.45 -21.73 -35.45
N LEU A 204 -31.73 -22.79 -35.10
CA LEU A 204 -32.23 -24.16 -35.06
C LEU A 204 -32.43 -24.57 -33.60
N ASP A 205 -33.29 -25.56 -33.39
CA ASP A 205 -33.39 -26.30 -32.13
C ASP A 205 -32.58 -27.57 -32.40
N ASP A 206 -31.26 -27.50 -32.25
CA ASP A 206 -30.36 -28.55 -32.73
C ASP A 206 -30.58 -29.83 -31.96
N ASP A 207 -30.81 -29.73 -30.64
CA ASP A 207 -31.02 -30.90 -29.78
C ASP A 207 -32.48 -31.33 -29.64
N CYS A 208 -33.40 -30.72 -30.41
CA CYS A 208 -34.84 -30.98 -30.42
C CYS A 208 -35.49 -30.93 -29.01
N ASP A 209 -34.89 -30.20 -28.06
CA ASP A 209 -35.45 -29.95 -26.73
C ASP A 209 -35.92 -28.48 -26.63
N PRO A 210 -37.23 -28.22 -26.56
CA PRO A 210 -37.78 -26.86 -26.53
C PRO A 210 -37.42 -26.07 -25.25
N ARG A 211 -36.64 -26.64 -24.33
CA ARG A 211 -36.11 -25.99 -23.13
C ARG A 211 -34.71 -25.43 -23.33
N THR A 212 -33.95 -25.95 -24.28
CA THR A 212 -32.62 -25.51 -24.70
C THR A 212 -32.80 -24.61 -25.92
N THR A 213 -33.31 -23.41 -25.68
CA THR A 213 -33.50 -22.45 -26.77
C THR A 213 -32.14 -21.96 -27.28
N ASP A 214 -31.98 -21.83 -28.61
CA ASP A 214 -30.85 -21.26 -29.37
C ASP A 214 -30.18 -20.01 -28.75
N ASN A 215 -30.89 -19.23 -27.94
CA ASN A 215 -30.38 -17.95 -27.45
C ASN A 215 -31.05 -17.51 -26.12
N PRO A 216 -30.77 -18.19 -25.00
CA PRO A 216 -31.30 -17.79 -23.70
C PRO A 216 -30.50 -16.59 -23.17
N ASP A 217 -31.20 -15.63 -22.56
CA ASP A 217 -30.59 -14.56 -21.76
C ASP A 217 -30.33 -15.12 -20.36
N GLN A 218 -29.09 -15.56 -20.10
CA GLN A 218 -28.76 -16.33 -18.89
C GLN A 218 -28.60 -15.46 -17.64
N ASP A 219 -28.08 -14.24 -17.77
CA ASP A 219 -27.89 -13.33 -16.64
C ASP A 219 -29.04 -12.32 -16.43
N GLY A 220 -29.93 -12.18 -17.42
CA GLY A 220 -31.16 -11.41 -17.34
C GLY A 220 -30.99 -9.91 -17.57
N ASP A 221 -29.92 -9.47 -18.24
CA ASP A 221 -29.73 -8.05 -18.57
C ASP A 221 -30.56 -7.57 -19.79
N GLY A 222 -31.19 -8.52 -20.50
CA GLY A 222 -32.03 -8.27 -21.66
C GLY A 222 -31.30 -8.29 -23.00
N VAL A 223 -30.00 -8.61 -23.02
CA VAL A 223 -29.15 -8.79 -24.19
C VAL A 223 -28.56 -10.19 -24.13
N THR A 224 -28.85 -10.97 -25.15
CA THR A 224 -28.34 -12.35 -25.25
C THR A 224 -27.00 -12.40 -25.97
N LEU A 225 -26.24 -13.49 -25.84
CA LEU A 225 -25.02 -13.76 -26.64
C LEU A 225 -25.18 -13.44 -28.14
N CYS A 226 -26.27 -13.89 -28.78
CA CYS A 226 -26.49 -13.64 -30.21
C CYS A 226 -26.87 -12.20 -30.56
N ALA A 227 -27.29 -11.41 -29.57
CA ALA A 227 -27.57 -9.98 -29.72
C ALA A 227 -26.32 -9.11 -29.54
N GLY A 228 -25.16 -9.73 -29.33
CA GLY A 228 -23.86 -9.07 -29.22
C GLY A 228 -23.31 -8.99 -27.80
N ASP A 229 -23.95 -9.66 -26.84
CA ASP A 229 -23.41 -9.83 -25.50
C ASP A 229 -22.01 -10.47 -25.55
N CYS A 230 -21.08 -9.96 -24.76
CA CYS A 230 -19.71 -10.47 -24.74
C CYS A 230 -19.45 -11.46 -23.59
N ASP A 231 -20.36 -11.59 -22.62
CA ASP A 231 -20.37 -12.58 -21.56
C ASP A 231 -21.78 -12.76 -20.96
N ASP A 232 -22.59 -13.62 -21.57
CA ASP A 232 -24.00 -13.90 -21.25
C ASP A 232 -24.24 -14.45 -19.81
N ASN A 233 -23.18 -14.62 -19.01
CA ASN A 233 -23.25 -15.00 -17.60
C ASN A 233 -22.99 -13.83 -16.65
N ASP A 234 -22.70 -12.64 -17.16
CA ASP A 234 -22.34 -11.44 -16.42
C ASP A 234 -23.21 -10.24 -16.85
N PRO A 235 -24.24 -9.86 -16.07
CA PRO A 235 -25.25 -8.86 -16.46
C PRO A 235 -24.70 -7.43 -16.52
N GLU A 236 -23.39 -7.27 -16.33
CA GLU A 236 -22.64 -6.03 -16.50
C GLU A 236 -21.87 -6.00 -17.83
N ARG A 237 -21.97 -7.01 -18.70
CA ARG A 237 -21.12 -7.17 -19.89
C ARG A 237 -21.92 -7.30 -21.20
N PHE A 238 -22.61 -6.22 -21.54
CA PHE A 238 -23.46 -6.16 -22.73
C PHE A 238 -23.28 -4.88 -23.55
N PRO A 239 -23.51 -4.93 -24.87
CA PRO A 239 -23.49 -3.76 -25.74
C PRO A 239 -24.38 -2.61 -25.27
N GLY A 240 -23.78 -1.43 -25.11
CA GLY A 240 -24.49 -0.22 -24.69
C GLY A 240 -24.63 -0.06 -23.18
N ASN A 241 -24.01 -0.94 -22.39
CA ASN A 241 -23.70 -0.64 -21.00
C ASN A 241 -22.67 0.49 -20.87
N THR A 242 -22.34 0.89 -19.65
CA THR A 242 -21.22 1.81 -19.38
C THR A 242 -19.97 1.01 -19.06
N GLU A 243 -18.87 1.31 -19.74
CA GLU A 243 -17.55 0.80 -19.37
C GLU A 243 -17.13 1.29 -17.98
N PHE A 244 -16.84 0.36 -17.07
CA PHE A 244 -16.33 0.64 -15.73
C PHE A 244 -14.82 0.50 -15.72
N SER A 245 -14.11 1.63 -15.81
CA SER A 245 -12.65 1.59 -15.80
C SER A 245 -12.07 0.90 -14.56
N CYS A 246 -11.09 0.04 -14.81
CA CYS A 246 -10.25 -0.66 -13.84
C CYS A 246 -10.92 -1.81 -13.08
N ASP A 247 -11.94 -2.44 -13.66
CA ASP A 247 -12.56 -3.66 -13.11
C ASP A 247 -12.04 -4.94 -13.79
N GLY A 248 -11.25 -4.81 -14.87
CA GLY A 248 -10.68 -5.91 -15.62
C GLY A 248 -11.66 -6.60 -16.57
N LYS A 249 -12.84 -6.02 -16.78
CA LYS A 249 -13.88 -6.50 -17.69
C LYS A 249 -14.02 -5.52 -18.86
N ASP A 250 -14.64 -6.01 -19.92
CA ASP A 250 -15.16 -5.18 -21.01
C ASP A 250 -16.67 -5.18 -20.80
N ASN A 251 -17.20 -4.13 -20.18
CA ASN A 251 -18.59 -4.04 -19.73
C ASN A 251 -19.53 -3.61 -20.85
N ASP A 252 -19.05 -2.84 -21.82
CA ASP A 252 -19.85 -2.36 -22.94
C ASP A 252 -19.59 -3.09 -24.28
N CYS A 253 -18.73 -4.11 -24.25
CA CYS A 253 -18.37 -4.98 -25.37
C CYS A 253 -17.75 -4.25 -26.56
N LEU A 254 -17.15 -3.09 -26.31
CA LEU A 254 -16.57 -2.22 -27.32
C LEU A 254 -15.06 -2.16 -27.16
N THR A 255 -14.33 -2.58 -28.19
CA THR A 255 -12.85 -2.62 -28.16
C THR A 255 -12.19 -1.23 -28.09
N ASP A 256 -12.94 -0.14 -28.29
CA ASP A 256 -12.44 1.24 -28.27
C ASP A 256 -12.67 1.96 -26.94
N THR A 257 -13.56 1.46 -26.09
CA THR A 257 -13.68 1.79 -24.67
C THR A 257 -12.80 0.82 -23.90
N ARG A 258 -11.64 1.30 -23.47
CA ARG A 258 -10.67 0.48 -22.76
C ARG A 258 -10.94 0.55 -21.26
N ASP A 259 -10.95 -0.60 -20.61
CA ASP A 259 -10.91 -0.75 -19.15
C ASP A 259 -9.84 0.16 -18.53
N ASP A 260 -8.61 0.12 -19.05
CA ASP A 260 -7.56 1.08 -18.72
C ASP A 260 -7.56 2.29 -19.68
N PRO A 261 -7.97 3.49 -19.22
CA PRO A 261 -8.01 4.68 -20.04
C PRO A 261 -6.62 5.21 -20.43
N ASP A 262 -5.58 4.86 -19.67
CA ASP A 262 -4.18 5.20 -19.97
C ASP A 262 -3.27 4.01 -19.68
N PRO A 263 -3.22 3.01 -20.59
CA PRO A 263 -2.51 1.75 -20.38
C PRO A 263 -0.99 1.85 -20.61
N THR A 264 -0.48 3.07 -20.79
CA THR A 264 0.95 3.29 -21.00
C THR A 264 1.63 3.29 -19.64
N ASP A 265 2.68 2.51 -19.52
CA ASP A 265 3.67 2.57 -18.44
C ASP A 265 4.92 3.21 -19.06
N ALA A 266 5.05 4.53 -18.91
CA ALA A 266 6.05 5.31 -19.66
C ALA A 266 7.44 5.29 -19.01
N ASP A 267 7.55 5.00 -17.72
CA ASP A 267 8.83 4.87 -17.01
C ASP A 267 9.26 3.42 -16.71
N GLY A 268 8.36 2.45 -16.89
CA GLY A 268 8.61 1.01 -16.82
C GLY A 268 8.63 0.45 -15.41
N ASP A 269 7.93 1.06 -14.45
CA ASP A 269 7.84 0.58 -13.07
C ASP A 269 6.72 -0.45 -12.83
N GLY A 270 5.84 -0.62 -13.81
CA GLY A 270 4.72 -1.56 -13.79
C GLY A 270 3.38 -0.98 -13.33
N TYR A 271 3.30 0.33 -13.04
CA TYR A 271 2.08 1.04 -12.73
C TYR A 271 1.74 2.02 -13.87
N THR A 272 0.52 1.94 -14.39
CA THR A 272 0.01 2.87 -15.39
C THR A 272 -0.68 4.06 -14.74
N ARG A 273 -0.73 5.19 -15.43
CA ARG A 273 -1.46 6.38 -14.96
C ARG A 273 -2.97 6.16 -14.85
N GLY A 274 -3.51 5.25 -15.66
CA GLY A 274 -4.92 4.89 -15.61
C GLY A 274 -5.19 3.97 -14.43
N CYS A 275 -5.23 2.66 -14.69
CA CYS A 275 -5.62 1.69 -13.66
C CYS A 275 -4.52 1.30 -12.67
N GLY A 276 -3.25 1.50 -13.02
CA GLY A 276 -2.14 1.32 -12.09
C GLY A 276 -2.16 2.31 -10.94
N GLY A 277 -2.83 3.47 -11.11
CA GLY A 277 -2.93 4.51 -10.09
C GLY A 277 -1.67 5.35 -9.94
N ASP A 278 -0.80 5.35 -10.95
CA ASP A 278 0.40 6.16 -10.96
C ASP A 278 0.09 7.66 -11.11
N CYS A 279 0.64 8.45 -10.20
CA CYS A 279 0.49 9.89 -10.16
C CYS A 279 1.57 10.66 -10.94
N ASP A 280 2.70 10.02 -11.31
CA ASP A 280 3.76 10.55 -12.18
C ASP A 280 4.42 9.46 -13.05
N ASP A 281 3.74 9.08 -14.12
CA ASP A 281 4.13 8.09 -15.16
C ASP A 281 5.43 8.41 -15.95
N LEU A 282 6.20 9.41 -15.51
CA LEU A 282 7.53 9.72 -16.03
C LEU A 282 8.64 9.44 -15.01
N ASN A 283 8.29 8.96 -13.81
CA ASN A 283 9.18 8.80 -12.67
C ASN A 283 8.96 7.47 -11.94
N ARG A 284 9.79 6.47 -12.27
CA ARG A 284 9.70 5.08 -11.76
C ARG A 284 9.70 4.88 -10.24
N ASP A 285 10.06 5.93 -9.50
CA ASP A 285 10.16 5.91 -8.04
C ASP A 285 8.86 6.43 -7.38
N VAL A 286 7.92 6.95 -8.18
CA VAL A 286 6.61 7.48 -7.77
C VAL A 286 5.54 6.54 -8.28
N ASN A 287 4.94 5.76 -7.38
CA ASN A 287 3.87 4.82 -7.72
C ASN A 287 3.19 4.28 -6.45
N PRO A 288 1.99 3.69 -6.56
CA PRO A 288 1.27 3.12 -5.41
C PRO A 288 1.98 2.02 -4.59
N GLY A 289 3.05 1.43 -5.17
CA GLY A 289 3.91 0.45 -4.53
C GLY A 289 5.15 1.02 -3.85
N ALA A 290 5.45 2.30 -4.07
CA ALA A 290 6.53 3.01 -3.40
C ALA A 290 6.19 3.23 -1.92
N SER A 291 7.17 3.73 -1.17
CA SER A 291 6.98 4.15 0.23
C SER A 291 7.16 5.65 0.28
N GLU A 292 6.23 6.35 0.91
CA GLU A 292 6.30 7.81 1.02
C GLU A 292 7.60 8.29 1.68
N ILE A 293 8.34 9.15 0.97
CA ILE A 293 9.54 9.81 1.47
C ILE A 293 9.14 11.23 1.89
N GLN A 294 8.74 11.35 3.16
CA GLN A 294 8.33 12.63 3.72
C GLN A 294 9.33 13.76 3.47
N CYS A 295 8.77 14.91 3.08
CA CYS A 295 9.44 16.20 2.87
C CYS A 295 10.36 16.25 1.64
N ASN A 296 10.06 15.50 0.60
CA ASN A 296 10.74 15.61 -0.70
C ASN A 296 9.94 16.43 -1.74
N GLY A 297 8.69 16.80 -1.42
CA GLY A 297 7.80 17.58 -2.28
C GLY A 297 7.06 16.77 -3.35
N ILE A 298 7.05 15.46 -3.25
CA ILE A 298 6.44 14.51 -4.18
C ILE A 298 5.58 13.54 -3.35
N ASP A 299 4.37 13.23 -3.82
CA ASP A 299 3.57 12.13 -3.28
C ASP A 299 4.11 10.84 -3.90
N ASP A 300 5.11 10.22 -3.26
CA ASP A 300 5.84 9.08 -3.84
C ASP A 300 4.94 7.85 -3.93
N ASP A 301 4.08 7.62 -2.93
CA ASP A 301 3.22 6.45 -2.89
C ASP A 301 1.81 6.67 -3.49
N CYS A 302 1.59 7.84 -4.10
CA CYS A 302 0.35 8.26 -4.78
C CYS A 302 -0.91 8.10 -3.91
N ARG A 303 -0.78 8.20 -2.58
CA ARG A 303 -1.90 8.06 -1.64
C ARG A 303 -2.09 9.34 -0.87
N SER A 304 -3.28 9.92 -1.04
CA SER A 304 -3.75 11.04 -0.21
C SER A 304 -3.81 10.75 1.31
N ALA A 305 -3.72 9.49 1.72
CA ALA A 305 -3.69 9.08 3.13
C ALA A 305 -2.30 9.17 3.77
N THR A 306 -1.25 9.20 2.95
CA THR A 306 0.16 9.32 3.32
C THR A 306 0.78 10.50 2.57
N PRO A 307 0.27 11.73 2.76
CA PRO A 307 0.82 12.89 2.07
C PRO A 307 2.27 13.17 2.52
N ASP A 308 3.07 13.72 1.60
CA ASP A 308 4.46 14.18 1.81
C ASP A 308 4.64 14.99 3.10
N ASP A 309 3.69 15.90 3.38
CA ASP A 309 3.63 16.68 4.62
C ASP A 309 2.35 16.38 5.41
N PRO A 310 2.37 15.35 6.30
CA PRO A 310 1.18 14.90 7.04
C PRO A 310 0.64 15.94 8.04
N ASP A 311 1.50 16.88 8.47
CA ASP A 311 1.15 18.01 9.33
C ASP A 311 1.29 19.35 8.58
N GLY A 312 1.12 19.34 7.25
CA GLY A 312 1.34 20.47 6.33
C GLY A 312 0.36 21.64 6.42
N ARG A 313 -0.26 21.86 7.59
CA ARG A 313 -1.01 23.08 7.84
C ARG A 313 -0.02 24.17 8.24
N ASP A 314 -0.12 25.28 7.53
CA ASP A 314 0.49 26.56 7.83
C ASP A 314 -0.65 27.48 8.35
N GLN A 315 -0.80 27.55 9.67
CA GLN A 315 -1.91 28.25 10.33
C GLN A 315 -1.70 29.76 10.40
N ASP A 316 -0.45 30.22 10.48
CA ASP A 316 -0.13 31.64 10.55
C ASP A 316 0.27 32.27 9.20
N ASN A 317 0.38 31.44 8.16
CA ASN A 317 0.63 31.79 6.76
C ASN A 317 2.02 32.39 6.50
N ASP A 318 3.05 31.92 7.20
CA ASP A 318 4.43 32.35 7.00
C ASP A 318 5.21 31.49 5.98
N GLY A 319 4.61 30.40 5.52
CA GLY A 319 5.18 29.46 4.56
C GLY A 319 5.93 28.27 5.18
N PHE A 320 5.93 28.13 6.51
CA PHE A 320 6.51 27.00 7.22
C PHE A 320 5.40 26.19 7.92
N THR A 321 5.43 24.87 7.76
CA THR A 321 4.49 23.95 8.40
C THR A 321 5.15 23.24 9.57
N VAL A 322 4.37 22.75 10.54
CA VAL A 322 4.90 21.96 11.69
C VAL A 322 5.62 20.70 11.23
N GLY A 323 5.13 20.08 10.15
CA GLY A 323 5.73 18.86 9.58
C GLY A 323 7.03 19.17 8.85
N CYS A 324 6.95 19.27 7.52
CA CYS A 324 8.14 19.41 6.69
C CYS A 324 8.82 20.77 6.77
N GLY A 325 8.05 21.83 7.03
CA GLY A 325 8.59 23.17 7.27
C GLY A 325 9.33 23.29 8.60
N ARG A 326 9.19 22.33 9.52
CA ARG A 326 9.79 22.32 10.87
C ARG A 326 9.48 23.57 11.68
N ASP A 327 8.29 24.12 11.51
CA ASP A 327 7.82 25.21 12.34
C ASP A 327 7.52 24.72 13.77
N CYS A 328 8.21 25.32 14.74
CA CYS A 328 8.04 25.03 16.14
C CYS A 328 6.90 25.84 16.79
N ASN A 329 6.32 26.81 16.09
CA ASN A 329 5.11 27.52 16.52
C ASN A 329 4.27 28.06 15.34
N ASP A 330 3.47 27.17 14.77
CA ASP A 330 2.48 27.38 13.69
C ASP A 330 1.33 28.35 14.02
N GLN A 331 1.40 29.08 15.14
CA GLN A 331 0.44 30.13 15.48
C GLN A 331 1.10 31.51 15.50
N ASN A 332 2.40 31.60 15.27
CA ASN A 332 3.17 32.82 15.36
C ASN A 332 4.18 32.94 14.21
N PRO A 333 3.92 33.78 13.20
CA PRO A 333 4.72 33.88 11.98
C PRO A 333 6.10 34.54 12.21
N ALA A 334 6.40 34.88 13.47
CA ALA A 334 7.69 35.39 13.90
C ALA A 334 8.63 34.30 14.41
N ILE A 335 8.15 33.06 14.59
CA ILE A 335 8.87 31.88 15.05
C ILE A 335 8.80 30.85 13.93
N ASN A 336 9.91 30.59 13.25
CA ASN A 336 10.04 29.59 12.19
C ASN A 336 11.53 29.43 11.79
N PRO A 337 11.91 28.36 11.06
CA PRO A 337 13.31 28.09 10.72
C PRO A 337 14.06 29.13 9.88
N SER A 338 13.37 30.11 9.29
CA SER A 338 14.04 31.18 8.54
C SER A 338 14.36 32.42 9.38
N ARG A 339 13.90 32.44 10.63
CA ARG A 339 14.17 33.53 11.57
C ARG A 339 15.59 33.42 12.08
N GLN A 340 16.05 34.51 12.66
CA GLN A 340 17.26 34.53 13.44
C GLN A 340 16.85 34.48 14.90
N GLU A 341 17.49 33.61 15.68
CA GLU A 341 17.25 33.51 17.11
C GLU A 341 17.45 34.84 17.83
N ILE A 342 16.44 35.25 18.60
CA ILE A 342 16.51 36.40 19.51
C ILE A 342 16.61 35.86 20.94
N THR A 343 17.85 35.69 21.39
CA THR A 343 18.20 35.16 22.70
C THR A 343 17.49 35.89 23.85
N CYS A 344 17.00 35.12 24.82
CA CYS A 344 16.34 35.57 26.05
C CYS A 344 14.97 36.24 25.86
N ASN A 345 14.23 35.88 24.82
CA ASN A 345 12.86 36.34 24.60
C ASN A 345 11.80 35.31 25.04
N GLY A 346 12.22 34.09 25.40
CA GLY A 346 11.36 32.99 25.85
C GLY A 346 10.90 32.04 24.74
N TRP A 347 11.41 32.17 23.52
CA TRP A 347 11.03 31.39 22.35
C TRP A 347 12.26 31.04 21.52
N ASN A 348 12.36 29.79 21.08
CA ASN A 348 13.31 29.42 20.03
C ASN A 348 12.72 29.91 18.70
N ASP A 349 13.08 31.12 18.28
CA ASP A 349 12.54 31.80 17.11
C ASP A 349 12.94 31.11 15.81
N ASP A 350 14.14 30.54 15.74
CA ASP A 350 14.67 29.87 14.54
C ASP A 350 14.45 28.35 14.53
N CYS A 351 13.70 27.84 15.51
CA CYS A 351 13.34 26.44 15.66
C CYS A 351 14.54 25.47 15.58
N ASN A 352 15.74 25.93 15.96
CA ASN A 352 16.95 25.13 15.93
C ASN A 352 17.47 24.90 17.36
N ASP A 353 17.48 23.64 17.78
CA ASP A 353 17.96 23.24 19.12
C ASP A 353 19.46 23.51 19.35
N GLN A 354 20.22 23.80 18.29
CA GLN A 354 21.63 24.21 18.41
C GLN A 354 21.78 25.70 18.71
N THR A 355 20.73 26.49 18.50
CA THR A 355 20.63 27.93 18.79
C THR A 355 19.44 28.15 19.72
N PRO A 356 19.44 27.56 20.93
CA PRO A 356 18.31 27.73 21.85
C PRO A 356 18.22 29.17 22.37
N ASP A 357 17.01 29.58 22.72
CA ASP A 357 16.69 30.89 23.36
C ASP A 357 17.52 31.16 24.62
N ASP A 358 17.74 30.13 25.43
CA ASP A 358 18.62 30.16 26.60
C ASP A 358 19.83 29.28 26.33
N PRO A 359 20.96 29.87 25.88
CA PRO A 359 22.20 29.16 25.66
C PRO A 359 22.68 28.49 26.96
N PRO A 360 23.32 27.32 26.88
CA PRO A 360 23.94 26.71 28.05
C PRO A 360 25.01 27.63 28.65
N ASP A 361 25.10 27.64 29.98
CA ASP A 361 26.15 28.29 30.77
C ASP A 361 27.56 27.96 30.20
N GLY A 362 28.19 28.97 29.61
CA GLY A 362 29.43 28.82 28.85
C GLY A 362 30.69 28.67 29.71
N ASP A 363 30.66 29.11 30.96
CA ASP A 363 31.82 29.14 31.86
C ASP A 363 31.66 28.33 33.15
N GLY A 364 30.45 27.88 33.45
CA GLY A 364 30.10 26.97 34.54
C GLY A 364 29.82 27.66 35.88
N ASP A 365 29.51 28.95 35.92
CA ASP A 365 29.22 29.69 37.16
C ASP A 365 27.76 29.64 37.63
N SER A 366 26.91 28.92 36.89
CA SER A 366 25.47 28.72 37.09
C SER A 366 24.57 29.90 36.69
N TYR A 367 25.11 30.95 36.09
CA TYR A 367 24.35 31.98 35.39
C TYR A 367 24.53 31.76 33.88
N THR A 368 23.43 31.84 33.13
CA THR A 368 23.50 31.92 31.67
C THR A 368 23.40 33.39 31.26
N ILE A 369 23.72 33.70 30.01
CA ILE A 369 23.43 35.01 29.42
C ILE A 369 21.96 35.45 29.64
N CYS A 370 21.00 34.52 29.63
CA CYS A 370 19.60 34.81 29.94
C CYS A 370 19.27 34.79 31.44
N GLY A 371 20.09 34.13 32.23
CA GLY A 371 20.12 34.21 33.70
C GLY A 371 20.63 35.55 34.23
N GLY A 372 21.05 36.47 33.35
CA GLY A 372 21.51 37.82 33.68
C GLY A 372 23.03 37.97 33.65
N ASP A 373 23.77 36.97 33.19
CA ASP A 373 25.19 37.11 32.91
C ASP A 373 25.40 38.07 31.73
N CYS A 374 26.42 38.91 31.83
CA CYS A 374 26.83 39.89 30.85
C CYS A 374 28.13 39.49 30.11
N ASP A 375 28.82 38.44 30.53
CA ASP A 375 29.96 37.79 29.86
C ASP A 375 30.02 36.29 30.16
N ASP A 376 29.11 35.53 29.53
CA ASP A 376 28.90 34.05 29.65
C ASP A 376 30.12 33.17 29.30
N ALA A 377 31.27 33.77 29.01
CA ALA A 377 32.53 33.10 28.77
C ALA A 377 33.52 33.25 29.95
N ASN A 378 33.10 33.89 31.04
CA ASN A 378 33.96 34.33 32.12
C ASN A 378 33.28 34.29 33.50
N SER A 379 33.46 33.16 34.20
CA SER A 379 32.88 32.87 35.53
C SER A 379 33.16 33.85 36.68
N ALA A 380 33.95 34.90 36.43
CA ALA A 380 34.15 36.01 37.36
C ALA A 380 33.17 37.17 37.15
N VAL A 381 32.43 37.18 36.04
CA VAL A 381 31.45 38.20 35.65
C VAL A 381 30.08 37.53 35.68
N ASN A 382 29.25 37.87 36.65
CA ASN A 382 27.88 37.36 36.78
C ASN A 382 27.13 38.13 37.87
N PRO A 383 25.77 38.06 37.93
CA PRO A 383 24.97 38.72 38.95
C PRO A 383 25.31 38.39 40.42
N GLY A 384 26.01 37.28 40.67
CA GLY A 384 26.45 36.86 41.99
C GLY A 384 27.87 37.31 42.34
N ALA A 385 28.59 37.90 41.40
CA ALA A 385 29.95 38.39 41.59
C ALA A 385 29.95 39.66 42.44
N THR A 386 31.14 40.05 42.88
CA THR A 386 31.35 41.32 43.57
C THR A 386 32.08 42.24 42.61
N GLU A 387 31.53 43.43 42.38
CA GLU A 387 32.17 44.45 41.54
C GLU A 387 33.61 44.71 41.98
N VAL A 388 34.56 44.55 41.05
CA VAL A 388 35.98 44.82 41.26
C VAL A 388 36.31 46.17 40.63
N PRO A 389 36.55 47.22 41.43
CA PRO A 389 36.77 48.56 40.90
C PRO A 389 37.97 48.64 39.95
N CYS A 390 37.79 49.42 38.89
CA CYS A 390 38.75 49.86 37.90
C CYS A 390 39.32 48.75 37.01
N ASN A 391 38.57 47.67 36.77
CA ASN A 391 39.01 46.58 35.89
C ASN A 391 38.47 46.73 34.44
N GLY A 392 37.52 47.63 34.24
CA GLY A 392 36.87 47.95 32.97
C GLY A 392 35.73 47.00 32.59
N ARG A 393 35.14 46.29 33.56
CA ARG A 393 34.08 45.29 33.38
C ARG A 393 33.01 45.53 34.44
N ASP A 394 31.76 45.31 34.05
CA ASP A 394 30.64 45.21 34.98
C ASP A 394 30.66 43.78 35.51
N ASP A 395 31.36 43.53 36.62
CA ASP A 395 31.58 42.17 37.12
C ASP A 395 30.29 41.60 37.72
N ASP A 396 29.49 42.43 38.39
CA ASP A 396 28.22 42.00 38.98
C ASP A 396 26.99 42.15 38.06
N CYS A 397 27.25 42.46 36.78
CA CYS A 397 26.24 42.65 35.72
C CYS A 397 25.09 43.58 36.14
N ASN A 398 25.39 44.55 36.99
CA ASN A 398 24.45 45.53 37.49
C ASN A 398 24.97 46.93 37.15
N THR A 399 24.35 47.51 36.12
CA THR A 399 24.60 48.90 35.69
C THR A 399 24.45 49.99 36.78
N ASN A 400 23.89 49.68 37.96
CA ASN A 400 23.81 50.60 39.10
C ASN A 400 25.01 50.53 40.06
N THR A 401 25.93 49.59 39.86
CA THR A 401 27.21 49.44 40.56
C THR A 401 28.35 49.80 39.60
N PRO A 402 28.41 51.06 39.10
CA PRO A 402 29.41 51.43 38.11
C PRO A 402 30.83 51.38 38.67
N GLU A 403 31.75 51.05 37.78
CA GLU A 403 33.20 51.11 37.95
C GLU A 403 33.66 52.48 38.50
N GLY A 404 33.99 52.54 39.79
CA GLY A 404 34.49 53.75 40.45
C GLY A 404 33.52 54.93 40.33
N PRO A 405 32.45 54.99 41.15
CA PRO A 405 31.55 56.14 41.15
C PRO A 405 32.32 57.41 41.51
N ASP A 406 32.00 58.52 40.86
CA ASP A 406 32.43 59.88 41.22
C ASP A 406 31.52 60.36 42.36
N LEU A 407 31.98 60.34 43.62
CA LEU A 407 31.13 60.60 44.79
C LEU A 407 30.94 62.09 45.08
N ASP A 408 31.89 62.95 44.73
CA ASP A 408 31.83 64.40 44.95
C ASP A 408 31.40 65.23 43.73
N HIS A 409 31.31 64.58 42.56
CA HIS A 409 30.83 65.09 41.28
C HIS A 409 31.73 66.15 40.64
N ASP A 410 33.05 66.05 40.80
CA ASP A 410 34.02 66.93 40.13
C ASP A 410 34.39 66.48 38.68
N GLY A 411 33.96 65.26 38.30
CA GLY A 411 34.19 64.68 36.98
C GLY A 411 35.43 63.78 36.88
N ALA A 412 36.18 63.60 37.97
CA ALA A 412 37.10 62.49 38.18
C ALA A 412 36.45 61.47 39.10
N SER A 413 36.86 60.21 38.98
CA SER A 413 36.50 59.21 39.98
C SER A 413 37.75 58.56 40.54
N SER A 414 37.60 57.80 41.60
CA SER A 414 38.68 56.95 42.13
C SER A 414 39.38 56.11 41.04
N CYS A 415 38.65 55.64 40.02
CA CYS A 415 39.23 54.96 38.85
C CYS A 415 39.79 55.92 37.79
N GLY A 416 39.28 57.14 37.72
CA GLY A 416 39.82 58.26 36.92
C GLY A 416 41.12 58.84 37.45
N GLY A 417 41.65 58.34 38.58
CA GLY A 417 42.88 58.81 39.21
C GLY A 417 42.67 59.86 40.30
N ASP A 418 41.42 60.04 40.74
CA ASP A 418 41.10 60.86 41.90
C ASP A 418 41.72 60.27 43.18
N CYS A 419 42.58 61.06 43.83
CA CYS A 419 43.26 60.69 45.04
C CYS A 419 42.42 60.93 46.31
N ASN A 420 41.31 61.66 46.23
CA ASN A 420 40.30 61.81 47.26
C ASN A 420 38.90 62.09 46.68
N ASP A 421 38.24 61.02 46.23
CA ASP A 421 36.90 60.94 45.64
C ASP A 421 35.73 61.51 46.49
N ASN A 422 36.00 62.09 47.66
CA ASN A 422 34.99 62.77 48.50
C ASN A 422 35.24 64.29 48.63
N ASP A 423 36.21 64.83 47.89
CA ASP A 423 36.64 66.22 47.93
C ASP A 423 36.79 66.80 46.52
N PRO A 424 35.81 67.60 46.03
CA PRO A 424 35.75 68.05 44.64
C PRO A 424 36.80 69.12 44.27
N GLU A 425 37.71 69.42 45.20
CA GLU A 425 38.89 70.26 45.00
C GLU A 425 40.17 69.40 44.84
N VAL A 426 40.06 68.07 44.81
CA VAL A 426 41.17 67.12 44.75
C VAL A 426 40.96 66.14 43.61
N PHE A 427 41.46 66.45 42.41
CA PHE A 427 41.35 65.58 41.24
C PHE A 427 42.46 65.81 40.20
N PRO A 428 42.75 64.83 39.33
CA PRO A 428 43.75 64.95 38.27
C PRO A 428 43.68 66.25 37.45
N GLY A 429 44.69 67.09 37.61
CA GLY A 429 44.82 68.36 36.87
C GLY A 429 44.04 69.54 37.45
N HIS A 430 43.45 69.42 38.64
CA HIS A 430 43.01 70.60 39.41
C HIS A 430 44.21 71.53 39.68
N PRO A 431 44.06 72.86 39.69
CA PRO A 431 45.14 73.72 40.13
C PRO A 431 45.43 73.53 41.63
N GLU A 432 46.69 73.33 41.99
CA GLU A 432 47.11 73.36 43.41
C GLU A 432 46.72 74.67 44.09
N VAL A 433 46.29 74.57 45.35
CA VAL A 433 45.97 75.69 46.22
C VAL A 433 46.58 75.49 47.60
N CYS A 434 46.97 76.58 48.26
CA CYS A 434 47.64 76.57 49.56
C CYS A 434 46.72 76.11 50.71
N ASP A 435 46.37 74.82 50.75
CA ASP A 435 45.50 74.18 51.73
C ASP A 435 46.11 72.90 52.34
N GLY A 436 47.30 72.50 51.89
CA GLY A 436 48.05 71.34 52.37
C GLY A 436 47.58 70.01 51.78
N LYS A 437 46.72 70.01 50.76
CA LYS A 437 46.33 68.84 49.98
C LYS A 437 47.14 68.78 48.68
N ASP A 438 47.17 67.61 48.06
CA ASP A 438 47.66 67.44 46.68
C ASP A 438 46.42 67.55 45.79
N ASN A 439 46.05 68.77 45.40
CA ASN A 439 44.77 69.01 44.72
C ASN A 439 44.74 68.39 43.32
N ASN A 440 45.90 68.21 42.67
CA ASN A 440 46.01 67.75 41.30
C ASN A 440 46.37 66.26 41.18
N CYS A 441 46.64 65.58 42.31
CA CYS A 441 46.95 64.17 42.41
C CYS A 441 48.24 63.73 41.67
N ASP A 442 49.22 64.61 41.49
CA ASP A 442 50.53 64.28 40.89
C ASP A 442 51.62 63.97 41.93
N ASN A 443 51.26 63.94 43.21
CA ASN A 443 52.17 63.88 44.36
C ASN A 443 53.17 65.04 44.41
N GLN A 444 52.79 66.22 43.91
CA GLN A 444 53.57 67.46 44.01
C GLN A 444 52.73 68.60 44.58
N TYR A 445 53.11 69.02 45.79
CA TYR A 445 52.59 70.22 46.43
C TYR A 445 53.11 71.50 45.75
N LEU A 446 52.39 72.63 45.85
CA LEU A 446 52.95 73.93 45.48
C LEU A 446 54.23 74.20 46.30
N PRO A 447 55.20 74.92 45.70
CA PRO A 447 56.35 75.39 46.43
C PRO A 447 55.92 76.22 47.65
N GLY A 448 56.28 75.74 48.85
CA GLY A 448 55.99 76.43 50.10
C GLY A 448 54.65 76.07 50.76
N GLU A 449 54.03 74.94 50.41
CA GLU A 449 52.83 74.38 51.07
C GLU A 449 53.13 73.43 52.24
N VAL A 450 54.38 72.99 52.34
CA VAL A 450 54.81 72.22 53.50
C VAL A 450 55.19 73.21 54.59
N ASP A 451 54.58 73.09 55.75
CA ASP A 451 54.97 73.80 56.97
C ASP A 451 56.28 73.18 57.51
N GLY A 452 57.40 73.80 57.16
CA GLY A 452 58.75 73.25 57.37
C GLY A 452 59.19 73.23 58.83
N ASP A 453 58.70 74.17 59.65
CA ASP A 453 59.03 74.30 61.06
C ASP A 453 57.90 73.96 62.03
N ASN A 454 56.71 73.67 61.50
CA ASN A 454 55.49 73.24 62.20
C ASN A 454 54.87 74.30 63.10
N ASP A 455 54.91 75.57 62.70
CA ASP A 455 54.27 76.68 63.42
C ASP A 455 52.82 76.96 62.98
N GLY A 456 52.36 76.31 61.91
CA GLY A 456 51.03 76.42 61.32
C GLY A 456 50.91 77.44 60.19
N TYR A 457 51.99 78.11 59.79
CA TYR A 457 52.06 79.02 58.66
C TYR A 457 52.95 78.42 57.56
N MET A 458 52.36 78.21 56.40
CA MET A 458 53.10 77.81 55.21
C MET A 458 53.69 79.05 54.54
N VAL A 459 54.79 78.91 53.79
CA VAL A 459 55.35 80.01 52.98
C VAL A 459 54.31 80.61 52.03
N CYS A 460 53.48 79.75 51.40
CA CYS A 460 52.40 80.20 50.54
C CYS A 460 51.29 80.96 51.29
N ASN A 461 51.23 80.82 52.62
CA ASN A 461 50.29 81.49 53.52
C ASN A 461 50.95 82.66 54.31
N GLY A 462 52.08 83.16 53.82
CA GLY A 462 52.70 84.41 54.26
C GLY A 462 53.92 84.25 55.17
N ASP A 463 54.33 83.03 55.50
CA ASP A 463 55.60 82.81 56.19
C ASP A 463 56.80 83.16 55.29
N CYS A 464 57.74 83.92 55.85
CA CYS A 464 58.94 84.39 55.20
C CYS A 464 60.20 83.58 55.56
N ASP A 465 60.16 82.70 56.56
CA ASP A 465 61.23 81.74 56.88
C ASP A 465 60.68 80.42 57.46
N ASP A 466 60.35 79.50 56.55
CA ASP A 466 59.84 78.13 56.75
C ASP A 466 60.73 77.18 57.59
N THR A 467 61.78 77.72 58.21
CA THR A 467 62.74 76.97 59.00
C THR A 467 62.88 77.47 60.44
N ASP A 468 62.25 78.60 60.80
CA ASP A 468 62.22 79.16 62.15
C ASP A 468 60.77 79.42 62.61
N PRO A 469 60.22 78.62 63.56
CA PRO A 469 58.81 78.70 63.98
C PRO A 469 58.49 79.95 64.82
N ASN A 470 59.43 80.90 64.87
CA ASN A 470 59.27 82.21 65.48
C ASN A 470 59.22 83.33 64.45
N ILE A 471 59.37 83.03 63.16
CA ILE A 471 59.26 83.95 62.04
C ILE A 471 57.99 83.55 61.30
N HIS A 472 56.93 84.34 61.42
CA HIS A 472 55.65 84.09 60.78
C HIS A 472 54.75 85.34 60.86
N PRO A 473 53.70 85.49 60.04
CA PRO A 473 52.87 86.71 59.94
C PRO A 473 52.25 87.25 61.23
N THR A 474 52.19 86.42 62.28
CA THR A 474 51.62 86.79 63.59
C THR A 474 52.65 86.82 64.71
N ALA A 475 53.92 86.59 64.39
CA ALA A 475 55.01 86.73 65.34
C ALA A 475 55.14 88.19 65.79
N SER A 476 55.81 88.38 66.93
CA SER A 476 56.21 89.72 67.38
C SER A 476 57.69 89.90 67.09
N GLU A 477 58.06 91.05 66.53
CA GLU A 477 59.46 91.44 66.30
C GLU A 477 60.30 91.25 67.58
N ARG A 478 61.25 90.30 67.51
CA ARG A 478 62.27 90.08 68.53
C ARG A 478 63.47 90.90 68.12
N CYS A 479 64.21 91.43 69.09
CA CYS A 479 65.44 92.21 68.85
C CYS A 479 66.61 91.36 68.31
N ASN A 480 66.47 90.82 67.10
CA ASN A 480 67.40 89.95 66.38
C ASN A 480 67.77 90.54 65.01
N GLY A 481 67.09 91.60 64.56
CA GLY A 481 67.31 92.27 63.28
C GLY A 481 66.80 91.48 62.06
N LEU A 482 65.91 90.51 62.28
CA LEU A 482 65.13 89.82 61.25
C LEU A 482 63.70 90.39 61.23
N ASP A 483 63.00 90.21 60.13
CA ASP A 483 61.58 90.55 60.00
C ASP A 483 60.77 89.35 60.51
N ASP A 484 60.62 89.24 61.83
CA ASP A 484 60.00 88.05 62.43
C ASP A 484 58.51 87.98 62.07
N ASN A 485 57.82 89.11 61.88
CA ASN A 485 56.38 89.15 61.59
C ASN A 485 56.05 89.17 60.09
N CYS A 486 57.06 89.05 59.22
CA CYS A 486 56.94 89.01 57.76
C CYS A 486 56.16 90.19 57.13
N ASP A 487 56.15 91.36 57.79
CA ASP A 487 55.44 92.55 57.28
C ASP A 487 56.32 93.43 56.38
N ASN A 488 57.56 92.98 56.11
CA ASN A 488 58.63 93.67 55.41
C ASN A 488 59.14 94.93 56.13
N ASN A 489 58.92 95.08 57.44
CA ASN A 489 59.40 96.21 58.24
C ASN A 489 60.06 95.76 59.54
N VAL A 490 61.39 95.61 59.48
CA VAL A 490 62.21 95.50 60.70
C VAL A 490 62.18 96.85 61.45
N PRO A 491 61.80 96.90 62.74
CA PRO A 491 61.76 98.13 63.52
C PRO A 491 63.12 98.85 63.56
N ALA A 492 63.11 100.19 63.49
CA ALA A 492 64.34 100.98 63.42
C ALA A 492 65.25 100.85 64.65
N ASN A 493 64.72 100.42 65.79
CA ASN A 493 65.48 100.13 67.01
C ASN A 493 66.22 98.77 66.97
N GLU A 494 66.05 97.98 65.90
CA GLU A 494 66.79 96.73 65.69
C GLU A 494 67.93 96.84 64.68
N ALA A 495 68.10 98.00 64.06
CA ALA A 495 69.30 98.28 63.29
C ALA A 495 70.49 98.39 64.25
N ASP A 496 71.65 97.88 63.84
CA ASP A 496 72.94 98.12 64.48
C ASP A 496 73.70 99.08 63.54
N ASN A 497 73.45 100.38 63.70
CA ASN A 497 73.91 101.36 62.70
C ASN A 497 75.41 101.65 62.77
N ASP A 498 76.10 101.31 63.86
CA ASP A 498 77.53 101.49 64.02
C ASP A 498 78.36 100.19 64.01
N ASN A 499 77.67 99.03 64.01
CA ASN A 499 78.22 97.67 63.90
C ASN A 499 79.07 97.26 65.10
N ASP A 500 78.72 97.67 66.31
CA ASP A 500 79.37 97.21 67.55
C ASP A 500 78.77 95.92 68.14
N GLY A 501 77.66 95.45 67.57
CA GLY A 501 76.96 94.23 67.95
C GLY A 501 75.83 94.43 68.96
N TYR A 502 75.60 95.65 69.44
CA TYR A 502 74.46 96.04 70.25
C TYR A 502 73.47 96.85 69.41
N ARG A 503 72.18 96.65 69.68
CA ARG A 503 71.08 97.39 69.04
C ARG A 503 70.41 98.25 70.10
N LEU A 504 69.75 99.33 69.70
CA LEU A 504 68.93 100.14 70.61
C LEU A 504 67.94 99.30 71.45
N CYS A 505 67.31 98.27 70.86
CA CYS A 505 66.41 97.35 71.60
C CYS A 505 67.12 96.37 72.55
N ASN A 506 68.44 96.15 72.40
CA ASN A 506 69.28 95.32 73.26
C ASN A 506 70.11 96.14 74.27
N GLY A 507 69.68 97.37 74.55
CA GLY A 507 70.21 98.19 75.63
C GLY A 507 71.27 99.20 75.22
N ASP A 508 71.61 99.29 73.93
CA ASP A 508 72.44 100.39 73.45
C ASP A 508 71.71 101.72 73.60
N CYS A 509 72.42 102.70 74.14
CA CYS A 509 71.93 104.06 74.34
C CYS A 509 72.31 105.00 73.20
N ARG A 510 73.23 104.63 72.29
CA ARG A 510 73.62 105.39 71.10
C ARG A 510 74.07 104.52 69.92
N ASP A 511 73.06 104.08 69.18
CA ASP A 511 73.11 103.25 67.97
C ASP A 511 74.03 103.72 66.82
N ASN A 512 74.62 104.92 66.90
CA ASN A 512 75.47 105.49 65.86
C ASN A 512 76.88 105.85 66.35
N ASP A 513 77.29 105.39 67.54
CA ASP A 513 78.62 105.54 68.11
C ASP A 513 79.12 104.20 68.67
N PRO A 514 79.99 103.47 67.93
CA PRO A 514 80.40 102.09 68.26
C PRO A 514 81.33 102.01 69.48
N GLN A 515 81.48 103.13 70.18
CA GLN A 515 82.23 103.25 71.42
C GLN A 515 81.30 103.41 72.63
N ILE A 516 79.99 103.38 72.41
CA ILE A 516 78.94 103.57 73.42
C ILE A 516 78.01 102.37 73.32
N PHE A 517 78.14 101.44 74.26
CA PHE A 517 77.35 100.21 74.29
C PHE A 517 77.35 99.59 75.70
N PRO A 518 76.38 98.71 76.03
CA PRO A 518 76.32 98.04 77.32
C PRO A 518 77.63 97.35 77.72
N GLY A 519 78.28 97.87 78.78
CA GLY A 519 79.54 97.35 79.28
C GLY A 519 80.80 97.86 78.57
N ALA A 520 80.70 98.91 77.76
CA ALA A 520 81.86 99.65 77.26
C ALA A 520 82.70 100.24 78.43
N ALA A 521 83.92 100.66 78.14
CA ALA A 521 84.75 101.34 79.14
C ALA A 521 84.45 102.84 79.14
N GLU A 522 83.92 103.34 80.25
CA GLU A 522 83.67 104.76 80.50
C GLU A 522 84.89 105.67 80.19
N ARG A 523 84.71 106.62 79.27
CA ARG A 523 85.70 107.64 78.93
C ARG A 523 85.32 108.96 79.61
N CYS A 524 86.32 109.78 79.92
CA CYS A 524 86.09 111.14 80.43
C CYS A 524 85.65 112.12 79.32
N ASN A 525 84.61 111.75 78.56
CA ASN A 525 84.04 112.54 77.46
C ASN A 525 82.69 113.20 77.84
N GLY A 526 82.17 112.91 79.04
CA GLY A 526 80.89 113.43 79.54
C GLY A 526 79.66 112.74 78.94
N LEU A 527 79.85 111.59 78.31
CA LEU A 527 78.81 110.69 77.83
C LEU A 527 78.72 109.50 78.80
N ASP A 528 77.58 108.81 78.76
CA ASP A 528 77.39 107.51 79.39
C ASP A 528 77.77 106.49 78.30
N ASP A 529 79.03 106.03 78.33
CA ASP A 529 79.56 105.15 77.29
C ASP A 529 79.11 103.70 77.52
N ASP A 530 78.85 103.28 78.77
CA ASP A 530 78.49 101.90 79.12
C ASP A 530 76.97 101.66 79.28
N CYS A 531 76.18 102.72 79.10
CA CYS A 531 74.73 102.74 79.11
C CYS A 531 74.11 102.28 80.45
N ASP A 532 74.83 102.41 81.57
CA ASP A 532 74.36 102.07 82.92
C ASP A 532 73.67 103.25 83.65
N LEU A 533 73.55 104.40 82.96
CA LEU A 533 73.03 105.67 83.47
C LEU A 533 73.93 106.37 84.49
N VAL A 534 75.22 105.99 84.58
CA VAL A 534 76.22 106.57 85.48
C VAL A 534 77.38 107.20 84.70
N VAL A 535 77.31 108.53 84.52
CA VAL A 535 78.44 109.29 83.93
C VAL A 535 79.54 109.54 84.99
N PRO A 536 80.80 109.14 84.76
CA PRO A 536 81.91 109.40 85.68
C PRO A 536 82.14 110.90 85.87
N ALA A 537 82.31 111.33 87.12
CA ALA A 537 82.67 112.71 87.42
C ALA A 537 84.13 113.00 87.00
N ASN A 538 84.32 114.05 86.19
CA ASN A 538 85.61 114.53 85.68
C ASN A 538 86.74 114.64 86.71
#